data_AF-A0A061FA24-F1
#
_entry.id   AF-A0A061FA24-F1
#
_cell.length_a   1.000
_cell.length_b   1.000
_cell.length_c   1.000
_cell.angle_alpha   90.00
_cell.angle_beta   90.00
_cell.angle_gamma   90.00
#
_symmetry.space_group_name_H-M   'P 1'
#
loop_
_entity.id
_entity.type
_entity.pdbx_description
1 polymer ?
#
loop_
_entity_poly.entity_id
_entity_poly.type
_entity_poly.pdbx_seq_one_letter_code
_entity_poly.pdbx_strand_id
1 'polypeptide(L)'
;MIDNQSTISIVKNLVYHGRTKHIKVIFHLIRDAVKDDEIAIAHRGTNDQVADVFTKCLKNVKLLALRALLGVCKMNSKEVG
;
A
#
# COMPACT_ATOMS: atom_id res chain seq x y z
N MET A 1 4.02 3.93 -2.05
CA MET A 1 3.34 3.51 -3.30
C MET A 1 1.93 3.07 -2.95
N ILE A 2 0.94 3.45 -3.76
CA ILE A 2 -0.49 3.22 -3.47
C ILE A 2 -1.01 2.16 -4.46
N ASP A 3 -1.71 1.14 -3.97
CA ASP A 3 -2.35 0.09 -4.78
C ASP A 3 -3.79 0.43 -5.17
N ASN A 4 -4.46 1.28 -4.38
CA ASN A 4 -5.84 1.62 -4.61
C ASN A 4 -5.96 2.67 -5.72
N GLN A 5 -6.32 2.21 -6.91
CA GLN A 5 -6.60 3.08 -8.06
C GLN A 5 -7.65 4.14 -7.74
N SER A 6 -8.60 3.88 -6.83
CA SER A 6 -9.54 4.91 -6.38
C SER A 6 -8.86 5.97 -5.53
N THR A 7 -7.93 5.62 -4.64
CA THR A 7 -7.12 6.59 -3.89
C THR A 7 -6.24 7.42 -4.82
N ILE A 8 -5.62 6.82 -5.84
CA ILE A 8 -4.83 7.56 -6.84
C ILE A 8 -5.73 8.48 -7.66
N SER A 9 -6.89 8.00 -8.09
CA SER A 9 -7.85 8.79 -8.87
C SER A 9 -8.41 9.94 -8.04
N ILE A 10 -8.64 9.76 -6.74
CA ILE A 10 -9.03 10.83 -5.81
C ILE A 10 -7.92 11.89 -5.71
N VAL A 11 -6.65 11.45 -5.61
CA VAL A 11 -5.54 12.39 -5.53
C VAL A 11 -5.20 13.07 -6.86
N LYS A 12 -5.52 12.44 -8.00
CA LYS A 12 -5.33 13.03 -9.33
C LYS A 12 -6.51 13.91 -9.76
N ASN A 13 -7.73 13.53 -9.44
CA ASN A 13 -8.98 14.25 -9.73
C ASN A 13 -9.57 14.85 -8.45
N LEU A 14 -8.78 15.75 -7.87
CA LEU A 14 -9.02 16.43 -6.60
C LEU A 14 -10.35 17.23 -6.52
N VAL A 15 -11.06 17.42 -7.63
CA VAL A 15 -12.21 18.34 -7.71
C VAL A 15 -13.54 17.70 -7.28
N TYR A 16 -13.66 16.36 -7.23
CA TYR A 16 -15.00 15.76 -7.36
C TYR A 16 -15.65 15.14 -6.11
N HIS A 17 -15.03 15.06 -4.91
CA HIS A 17 -15.60 14.22 -3.83
C HIS A 17 -15.91 15.00 -2.53
N GLY A 18 -17.06 15.69 -2.54
CA GLY A 18 -17.57 16.49 -1.43
C GLY A 18 -18.44 15.77 -0.38
N ARG A 19 -18.49 14.42 -0.34
CA ARG A 19 -19.49 13.71 0.49
C ARG A 19 -18.97 12.82 1.62
N THR A 20 -17.66 12.74 1.88
CA THR A 20 -17.13 11.91 2.98
C THR A 20 -16.07 12.66 3.78
N LYS A 21 -16.32 12.88 5.07
CA LYS A 21 -15.42 13.65 5.97
C LYS A 21 -13.98 13.11 5.95
N HIS A 22 -13.82 11.79 5.97
CA HIS A 22 -12.51 11.13 5.93
C HIS A 22 -11.77 11.38 4.62
N ILE A 23 -12.47 11.38 3.48
CA ILE A 23 -11.88 11.68 2.18
C ILE A 23 -11.40 13.13 2.13
N LYS A 24 -12.19 14.07 2.68
CA LYS A 24 -11.83 15.49 2.69
C LYS A 24 -10.60 15.81 3.55
N VAL A 25 -10.42 15.13 4.69
CA VAL A 25 -9.22 15.32 5.53
C VAL A 25 -7.99 14.73 4.85
N ILE A 26 -8.08 13.50 4.34
CA ILE A 26 -6.97 12.84 3.63
C ILE A 26 -6.61 13.61 2.35
N PHE A 27 -7.61 14.19 1.68
CA PHE A 27 -7.44 15.05 0.52
C PHE A 27 -6.53 16.25 0.81
N HIS A 28 -6.85 17.03 1.85
CA HIS A 28 -6.07 18.22 2.18
C HIS A 28 -4.65 17.82 2.57
N LEU A 29 -4.51 16.78 3.39
CA LEU A 29 -3.21 16.27 3.82
C LEU A 29 -2.33 15.83 2.64
N ILE A 30 -2.87 15.03 1.71
CA ILE A 30 -2.08 14.56 0.56
C ILE A 30 -1.80 15.70 -0.42
N ARG A 31 -2.77 16.59 -0.68
CA ARG A 31 -2.56 17.72 -1.59
C ARG A 31 -1.48 18.65 -1.07
N ASP A 32 -1.50 18.96 0.22
CA ASP A 32 -0.54 19.88 0.82
C ASP A 32 0.86 19.22 0.85
N ALA A 33 0.98 17.94 1.21
CA ALA A 33 2.25 17.19 1.16
C ALA A 33 2.82 17.01 -0.27
N VAL A 34 1.98 16.88 -1.31
CA VAL A 34 2.44 16.87 -2.71
C VAL A 34 2.89 18.26 -3.15
N LYS A 35 2.15 19.31 -2.73
CA LYS A 35 2.49 20.70 -3.07
C LYS A 35 3.82 21.13 -2.45
N ASP A 36 4.10 20.63 -1.26
CA ASP A 36 5.34 20.90 -0.52
C ASP A 36 6.48 19.93 -0.93
N ASP A 37 6.27 19.13 -1.98
CA ASP A 37 7.20 18.15 -2.56
C ASP A 37 7.70 17.09 -1.56
N GLU A 38 7.00 16.93 -0.44
CA GLU A 38 7.33 15.94 0.60
C GLU A 38 7.02 14.51 0.16
N ILE A 39 6.05 14.32 -0.75
CA ILE A 39 5.64 13.00 -1.24
C ILE A 39 5.44 12.96 -2.75
N ALA A 40 6.06 11.98 -3.40
CA ALA A 40 5.81 11.62 -4.78
C ALA A 40 4.86 10.41 -4.87
N ILE A 41 3.78 10.54 -5.64
CA ILE A 41 2.77 9.48 -5.76
C ILE A 41 3.14 8.53 -6.91
N ALA A 42 3.68 7.37 -6.53
CA ALA A 42 3.91 6.26 -7.44
C ALA A 42 2.89 5.13 -7.22
N HIS A 43 2.28 4.66 -8.31
CA HIS A 43 1.42 3.49 -8.33
C HIS A 43 2.28 2.21 -8.30
N ARG A 44 1.90 1.24 -7.46
CA ARG A 44 2.43 -0.13 -7.53
C ARG A 44 1.28 -1.09 -7.74
N GLY A 45 1.46 -2.06 -8.62
CA GLY A 45 0.47 -3.12 -8.81
C GLY A 45 0.19 -3.86 -7.51
N THR A 46 -1.07 -4.24 -7.30
CA THR A 46 -1.58 -4.87 -6.06
C THR A 46 -0.90 -6.20 -5.69
N ASN A 47 -0.14 -6.79 -6.62
CA ASN A 47 0.61 -8.03 -6.40
C ASN A 47 2.01 -7.81 -5.82
N ASP A 48 2.54 -6.58 -5.89
CA ASP A 48 3.90 -6.28 -5.44
C ASP A 48 3.92 -5.48 -4.12
N GLN A 49 2.76 -5.31 -3.48
CA GLN A 49 2.61 -4.56 -2.25
C GLN A 49 2.85 -5.45 -1.03
N VAL A 50 4.09 -5.52 -0.56
CA VAL A 50 4.51 -6.33 0.60
C VAL A 50 3.74 -5.93 1.88
N ALA A 51 3.29 -4.68 2.02
CA ALA A 51 2.48 -4.21 3.14
C ALA A 51 1.11 -4.92 3.26
N ASP A 52 0.63 -5.55 2.20
CA ASP A 52 -0.62 -6.34 2.22
C ASP A 52 -0.51 -7.53 3.20
N VAL A 53 0.70 -8.04 3.48
CA VAL A 53 0.93 -9.11 4.46
C VAL A 53 0.46 -8.71 5.86
N PHE A 54 0.57 -7.42 6.20
CA PHE A 54 0.24 -6.91 7.54
C PHE A 54 -1.19 -6.35 7.65
N THR A 55 -1.83 -6.04 6.52
CA THR A 55 -3.07 -5.24 6.50
C THR A 55 -4.27 -5.97 5.92
N LYS A 56 -4.07 -7.10 5.23
CA LYS A 56 -5.14 -7.83 4.53
C LYS A 56 -5.15 -9.32 4.91
N CYS A 57 -6.34 -9.90 4.98
CA CYS A 57 -6.51 -11.35 4.98
C CYS A 57 -6.28 -11.90 3.56
N LEU A 58 -5.07 -12.38 3.30
CA LEU A 58 -4.65 -12.86 1.98
C LEU A 58 -4.85 -14.38 1.83
N LYS A 59 -5.15 -14.83 0.61
CA LYS A 59 -5.11 -16.26 0.26
C LYS A 59 -3.67 -16.77 0.35
N ASN A 60 -3.49 -18.04 0.73
CA ASN A 60 -2.18 -18.66 0.95
C ASN A 60 -1.16 -18.43 -0.18
N VAL A 61 -1.59 -18.54 -1.45
CA VAL A 61 -0.71 -18.31 -2.61
C VAL A 61 -0.13 -16.89 -2.61
N LYS A 62 -0.96 -15.88 -2.37
CA LYS A 62 -0.54 -14.47 -2.34
C LYS A 62 0.30 -14.17 -1.10
N LEU A 63 -0.06 -14.75 0.05
CA LEU A 63 0.74 -14.62 1.27
C LEU A 63 2.14 -15.19 1.10
N LEU A 64 2.28 -16.38 0.49
CA LEU A 64 3.59 -17.01 0.25
C LEU A 64 4.46 -16.19 -0.71
N ALA A 65 3.87 -15.65 -1.79
CA ALA A 65 4.58 -14.79 -2.73
C ALA A 65 5.10 -13.51 -2.05
N LEU A 66 4.24 -12.82 -1.28
CA LEU A 66 4.65 -11.60 -0.56
C LEU A 66 5.62 -11.89 0.59
N ARG A 67 5.50 -13.05 1.25
CA ARG A 67 6.44 -13.50 2.29
C ARG A 67 7.84 -13.73 1.72
N ALA A 68 7.93 -14.30 0.51
CA ALA A 68 9.20 -14.45 -0.20
C ALA A 68 9.79 -13.09 -0.58
N LEU A 69 8.97 -12.13 -1.06
CA LEU A 69 9.39 -10.75 -1.33
C LEU A 69 9.88 -10.02 -0.07
N LEU A 70 9.34 -10.36 1.11
CA LEU A 70 9.78 -9.83 2.40
C LEU A 70 11.08 -10.50 2.92
N GLY A 71 11.57 -11.56 2.26
CA GLY A 71 12.75 -12.30 2.70
C GLY A 71 12.51 -13.24 3.89
N VAL A 72 11.25 -13.54 4.23
CA VAL A 72 10.92 -14.44 5.34
C VAL A 72 11.00 -15.90 4.86
N CYS A 73 12.10 -16.56 5.21
CA CYS A 73 12.34 -17.97 4.93
C CYS A 73 12.08 -18.84 6.16
N LYS A 74 11.75 -20.12 5.96
CA LYS A 74 11.79 -21.09 7.06
C LYS A 74 13.26 -21.24 7.47
N MET A 75 13.57 -21.07 8.76
CA MET A 75 14.86 -21.50 9.28
C MET A 75 14.89 -23.03 9.23
N ASN A 76 15.88 -23.58 8.53
CA ASN A 76 16.23 -24.98 8.72
C ASN A 76 16.97 -25.05 10.04
N SER A 77 16.30 -25.55 11.08
CA SER A 77 17.00 -26.01 12.28
C SER A 77 17.98 -27.09 11.82
N LYS A 78 19.27 -26.77 11.75
CA LYS A 78 20.25 -27.84 11.71
C LYS A 78 20.11 -28.53 13.06
N GLU A 79 19.70 -29.80 13.04
CA GLU A 79 19.87 -30.70 14.16
C GLU A 79 21.35 -30.65 14.52
N VAL A 80 21.67 -29.99 15.64
CA VAL A 80 22.97 -30.09 16.27
C VAL A 80 22.94 -31.45 16.95
N GLY A 81 23.59 -32.43 16.30
CA GLY A 81 23.88 -33.74 16.90
C GLY A 81 24.86 -33.64 18.06
#